data_AF-A0A958RDM9-F1
#
_entry.id   AF-A0A958RDM9-F1
#
_cell.length_a   1.000
_cell.length_b   1.000
_cell.length_c   1.000
_cell.angle_alpha   90.00
_cell.angle_beta   90.00
_cell.angle_gamma   90.00
#
_symmetry.space_group_name_H-M   'P 1'
#
loop_
_entity.id
_entity.type
_entity.pdbx_description
1 polymer ?
#
loop_
_entity_poly.entity_id
_entity_poly.type
_entity_poly.pdbx_seq_one_letter_code
_entity_poly.pdbx_strand_id
1 'polypeptide(L)'
;MKYWDAIEKLTVYFSGEKYQDEVITAKREFFGDVGIDDKESDRYEQWMNLFFDWYLFSRPLSGSDLPPAQFAMEIDTFQQLHPEEKKIFQQLAKSEYSLLQFIKAKKEWVIFKDLFRRRKVKVHFEEFVVTMEKGNICDARLIPDEDHFRFTRGF
;
A
#
# COMPACT_ATOMS: atom_id res chain seq x y z
N MET A 1 -8.76 -8.22 -12.86
CA MET A 1 -8.63 -7.94 -11.41
C MET A 1 -8.17 -6.50 -11.24
N LYS A 2 -8.71 -5.74 -10.29
CA LYS A 2 -8.19 -4.39 -9.96
C LYS A 2 -7.11 -4.50 -8.88
N TYR A 3 -6.32 -3.44 -8.68
CA TYR A 3 -5.32 -3.40 -7.60
C TYR A 3 -5.94 -3.64 -6.22
N TRP A 4 -7.16 -3.16 -6.00
CA TRP A 4 -7.85 -3.34 -4.73
C TRP A 4 -8.14 -4.83 -4.47
N ASP A 5 -8.79 -5.53 -5.40
CA ASP A 5 -9.03 -6.98 -5.27
C ASP A 5 -7.74 -7.77 -4.97
N ALA A 6 -6.61 -7.36 -5.54
CA ALA A 6 -5.30 -7.97 -5.29
C ALA A 6 -4.76 -7.69 -3.87
N ILE A 7 -4.90 -6.46 -3.38
CA ILE A 7 -4.54 -6.11 -1.99
C ILE A 7 -5.43 -6.85 -1.01
N GLU A 8 -6.74 -6.96 -1.26
CA GLU A 8 -7.65 -7.73 -0.42
C GLU A 8 -7.23 -9.21 -0.36
N LYS A 9 -6.87 -9.78 -1.52
CA LYS A 9 -6.37 -11.16 -1.59
C LYS A 9 -5.07 -11.35 -0.83
N LEU A 10 -4.15 -10.37 -0.84
CA LEU A 10 -2.96 -10.39 0.01
C LEU A 10 -3.34 -10.31 1.49
N THR A 11 -4.22 -9.39 1.88
CA THR A 11 -4.70 -9.24 3.25
C THR A 11 -5.25 -10.56 3.77
N VAL A 12 -6.21 -11.17 3.07
CA VAL A 12 -6.84 -12.43 3.46
C VAL A 12 -5.81 -13.56 3.58
N TYR A 13 -4.88 -13.65 2.63
CA TYR A 13 -3.85 -14.69 2.65
C TYR A 13 -2.89 -14.53 3.84
N PHE A 14 -2.37 -13.31 4.05
CA PHE A 14 -1.39 -12.99 5.09
C PHE A 14 -2.01 -12.66 6.46
N SER A 15 -3.33 -12.77 6.59
CA SER A 15 -4.06 -12.80 7.85
C SER A 15 -4.73 -14.14 8.13
N GLY A 16 -4.51 -15.14 7.28
CA GLY A 16 -5.01 -16.50 7.47
C GLY A 16 -4.30 -17.22 8.62
N GLU A 17 -4.79 -18.41 8.95
CA GLU A 17 -4.31 -19.25 10.07
C GLU A 17 -2.77 -19.40 10.08
N LYS A 18 -2.15 -19.61 8.92
CA LYS A 18 -0.70 -19.74 8.78
C LYS A 18 0.09 -18.50 9.26
N TYR A 19 -0.47 -17.31 9.14
CA TYR A 19 0.19 -16.03 9.47
C TYR A 19 -0.47 -15.32 10.65
N GLN A 20 -1.27 -16.04 11.45
CA GLN A 20 -2.00 -15.43 12.56
C GLN A 20 -1.05 -14.79 13.59
N ASP A 21 -0.01 -15.52 14.01
CA ASP A 21 0.99 -15.03 14.96
C ASP A 21 1.75 -13.81 14.41
N GLU A 22 1.97 -13.82 13.10
CA GLU A 22 2.62 -12.73 12.39
C GLU A 22 1.80 -11.44 12.45
N VAL A 23 0.49 -11.53 12.18
CA VAL A 23 -0.41 -10.38 12.27
C VAL A 23 -0.55 -9.89 13.71
N ILE A 24 -0.61 -10.78 14.69
CA ILE A 24 -0.68 -10.39 16.11
C ILE A 24 0.58 -9.61 16.50
N THR A 25 1.75 -10.10 16.10
CA THR A 25 3.02 -9.44 16.37
C THR A 25 3.11 -8.10 15.65
N ALA A 26 2.76 -8.05 14.36
CA ALA A 26 2.72 -6.81 13.58
C ALA A 26 1.76 -5.77 14.19
N LYS A 27 0.59 -6.18 14.69
CA LYS A 27 -0.34 -5.26 15.36
C LYS A 27 0.28 -4.64 16.62
N ARG A 28 0.96 -5.46 17.43
CA ARG A 28 1.68 -4.97 18.62
C ARG A 28 2.79 -3.99 18.25
N GLU A 29 3.54 -4.26 17.19
CA GLU A 29 4.61 -3.37 16.72
C GLU A 29 4.06 -2.05 16.18
N PHE A 30 2.99 -2.09 15.38
CA PHE A 30 2.44 -0.91 14.71
C PHE A 30 1.71 0.03 15.67
N PHE A 31 0.84 -0.54 16.51
CA PHE A 31 0.07 0.25 17.46
C PHE A 31 0.85 0.52 18.76
N GLY A 32 1.86 -0.29 19.07
CA GLY A 32 2.64 -0.16 20.30
C GLY A 32 1.74 -0.20 21.54
N ASP A 33 2.02 0.69 22.48
CA ASP A 33 1.21 0.93 23.68
C ASP A 33 -0.01 1.84 23.42
N VAL A 34 -0.15 2.35 22.19
CA VAL A 34 -1.31 3.17 21.82
C VAL A 34 -2.48 2.20 21.68
N GLY A 35 -3.27 2.10 22.75
CA GLY A 35 -4.45 1.24 22.83
C GLY A 35 -5.49 1.61 21.78
N ILE A 36 -5.32 1.09 20.56
CA ILE A 36 -6.32 1.14 19.50
C ILE A 36 -7.24 -0.06 19.69
N ASP A 37 -8.01 -0.01 20.78
CA ASP A 37 -9.04 -1.02 21.07
C ASP A 37 -10.45 -0.42 21.10
N ASP A 38 -10.57 0.87 20.81
CA ASP A 38 -11.87 1.48 20.57
C ASP A 38 -12.35 1.17 19.14
N LYS A 39 -12.91 -0.03 18.98
CA LYS A 39 -13.57 -0.48 17.74
C LYS A 39 -14.80 0.35 17.40
N GLU A 40 -15.29 1.19 18.30
CA GLU A 40 -16.42 2.09 18.07
C GLU A 40 -15.98 3.46 17.55
N SER A 41 -14.67 3.74 17.49
CA SER A 41 -14.16 4.96 16.88
C SER A 41 -14.35 4.95 15.36
N ASP A 42 -14.91 6.04 14.82
CA ASP A 42 -14.99 6.30 13.37
C ASP A 42 -13.63 6.22 12.65
N ARG A 43 -12.52 6.31 13.39
CA ARG A 43 -11.15 6.26 12.86
C ARG A 43 -10.54 4.86 12.84
N TYR A 44 -11.20 3.88 13.46
CA TYR A 44 -10.69 2.51 13.54
C TYR A 44 -10.43 1.92 12.15
N GLU A 45 -11.35 2.13 11.20
CA GLU A 45 -11.18 1.64 9.82
C GLU A 45 -9.97 2.29 9.14
N GLN A 46 -9.77 3.60 9.32
CA GLN A 46 -8.63 4.33 8.77
C GLN A 46 -7.31 3.79 9.34
N TRP A 47 -7.24 3.57 10.65
CA TRP A 47 -6.07 2.99 11.30
C TRP A 47 -5.78 1.57 10.84
N MET A 48 -6.81 0.74 10.64
CA MET A 48 -6.63 -0.60 10.08
C MET A 48 -6.15 -0.58 8.63
N ASN A 49 -6.62 0.37 7.80
CA ASN A 49 -6.10 0.55 6.44
C ASN A 49 -4.60 0.94 6.46
N LEU A 50 -4.20 1.85 7.35
CA LEU A 50 -2.79 2.22 7.54
C LEU A 50 -1.95 1.04 8.03
N PHE A 51 -2.47 0.28 9.00
CA PHE A 51 -1.82 -0.93 9.51
C PHE A 51 -1.59 -1.94 8.39
N PHE A 52 -2.60 -2.26 7.58
CA PHE A 52 -2.45 -3.24 6.50
C PHE A 52 -1.55 -2.73 5.38
N ASP A 53 -1.53 -1.44 5.06
CA ASP A 53 -0.55 -0.88 4.12
C ASP A 53 0.89 -1.08 4.62
N TRP A 54 1.14 -0.73 5.89
CA TRP A 54 2.45 -0.94 6.50
C TRP A 54 2.83 -2.42 6.56
N TYR A 55 1.92 -3.28 7.05
CA TYR A 55 2.13 -4.72 7.21
C TYR A 55 2.45 -5.38 5.87
N LEU A 56 1.66 -5.11 4.82
CA LEU A 56 1.82 -5.79 3.53
C LEU A 56 3.04 -5.33 2.74
N PHE A 57 3.42 -4.06 2.86
CA PHE A 57 4.37 -3.45 1.93
C PHE A 57 5.65 -2.93 2.57
N SER A 58 5.75 -2.88 3.90
CA SER A 58 6.93 -2.32 4.59
C SER A 58 7.53 -3.27 5.59
N ARG A 59 6.71 -4.00 6.34
CA ARG A 59 7.18 -4.89 7.39
C ARG A 59 7.63 -6.23 6.81
N PRO A 60 8.89 -6.67 7.00
CA PRO A 60 9.32 -8.02 6.64
C PRO A 60 8.55 -9.08 7.43
N LEU A 61 8.38 -10.26 6.85
CA LEU A 61 7.82 -11.43 7.54
C LEU A 61 8.86 -12.07 8.47
N SER A 62 8.45 -12.62 9.60
CA SER A 62 9.34 -13.39 10.47
C SER A 62 9.96 -14.57 9.71
N GLY A 63 11.28 -14.62 9.65
CA GLY A 63 12.02 -15.64 8.90
C GLY A 63 12.22 -15.34 7.41
N SER A 64 11.82 -14.16 6.93
CA SER A 64 12.11 -13.64 5.60
C SER A 64 12.53 -12.17 5.67
N ASP A 65 13.44 -11.73 4.80
CA ASP A 65 13.78 -10.30 4.71
C ASP A 65 12.79 -9.52 3.82
N LEU A 66 11.72 -10.18 3.35
CA LEU A 66 10.75 -9.62 2.42
C LEU A 66 9.41 -9.28 3.10
N PRO A 67 8.80 -8.13 2.75
CA PRO A 67 7.42 -7.85 3.10
C PRO A 67 6.43 -8.81 2.41
N PRO A 68 5.22 -9.01 2.95
CA PRO A 68 4.20 -9.92 2.41
C PRO A 68 3.94 -9.77 0.91
N ALA A 69 3.80 -8.54 0.39
CA ALA A 69 3.55 -8.31 -1.03
C ALA A 69 4.71 -8.78 -1.92
N GLN A 70 5.95 -8.72 -1.42
CA GLN A 70 7.13 -9.23 -2.12
C GLN A 70 7.25 -10.74 -1.96
N PHE A 71 7.09 -11.24 -0.74
CA PHE A 71 7.15 -12.67 -0.43
C PHE A 71 6.07 -13.48 -1.16
N ALA A 72 4.90 -12.87 -1.45
CA ALA A 72 3.89 -13.46 -2.31
C ALA A 72 4.45 -13.94 -3.66
N MET A 73 5.51 -13.30 -4.17
CA MET A 73 6.16 -13.68 -5.43
C MET A 73 7.00 -14.96 -5.33
N GLU A 74 7.11 -15.56 -4.16
CA GLU A 74 7.80 -16.83 -3.91
C GLU A 74 6.82 -17.97 -3.58
N ILE A 75 5.53 -17.66 -3.44
CA ILE A 75 4.50 -18.62 -3.03
C ILE A 75 3.80 -19.21 -4.25
N ASP A 76 3.73 -20.55 -4.32
CA ASP A 76 3.13 -21.31 -5.43
C ASP A 76 1.72 -20.83 -5.81
N THR A 77 0.87 -20.56 -4.82
CA THR A 77 -0.52 -20.09 -5.05
C THR A 77 -0.57 -18.79 -5.87
N PHE A 78 0.40 -17.89 -5.70
CA PHE A 78 0.48 -16.65 -6.48
C PHE A 78 1.26 -16.85 -7.79
N GLN A 79 2.17 -17.83 -7.85
CA GLN A 79 2.91 -18.15 -9.07
C GLN A 79 2.04 -18.78 -10.16
N GLN A 80 1.01 -19.52 -9.75
CA GLN A 80 0.06 -20.24 -10.62
C GLN A 80 -1.11 -19.38 -11.11
N LEU A 81 -1.17 -18.10 -10.73
CA LEU A 81 -2.21 -17.18 -11.21
C LEU A 81 -2.10 -16.94 -12.71
N HIS A 82 -3.23 -16.54 -13.31
CA HIS A 82 -3.25 -16.11 -14.71
C HIS A 82 -2.23 -14.96 -14.93
N PRO A 83 -1.50 -14.91 -16.06
CA PRO A 83 -0.44 -13.91 -16.27
C PRO A 83 -0.85 -12.45 -16.02
N GLU A 84 -2.07 -12.09 -16.40
CA GLU A 84 -2.61 -10.74 -16.16
C GLU A 84 -2.81 -10.43 -14.67
N GLU A 85 -3.28 -11.41 -13.89
CA GLU A 85 -3.42 -11.25 -12.44
C GLU A 85 -2.05 -11.20 -11.76
N LYS A 86 -1.13 -12.06 -12.21
CA LYS A 86 0.24 -12.10 -11.71
C LYS A 86 0.96 -10.76 -11.91
N LYS A 87 0.75 -10.09 -13.05
CA LYS A 87 1.31 -8.75 -13.33
C LYS A 87 0.94 -7.75 -12.23
N ILE A 88 -0.30 -7.78 -11.75
CA ILE A 88 -0.78 -6.85 -10.70
C ILE A 88 -0.02 -7.09 -9.39
N PHE A 89 0.15 -8.34 -8.97
CA PHE A 89 0.93 -8.63 -7.75
C PHE A 89 2.40 -8.26 -7.90
N GLN A 90 2.99 -8.44 -9.09
CA GLN A 90 4.35 -7.98 -9.37
C GLN A 90 4.49 -6.46 -9.28
N GLN A 91 3.46 -5.70 -9.66
CA GLN A 91 3.43 -4.25 -9.51
C GLN A 91 3.28 -3.85 -8.03
N LEU A 92 2.40 -4.52 -7.29
CA LEU A 92 2.24 -4.32 -5.84
C LEU A 92 3.53 -4.59 -5.05
N ALA A 93 4.28 -5.64 -5.41
CA ALA A 93 5.57 -5.97 -4.82
C ALA A 93 6.64 -4.86 -5.04
N LYS A 94 6.49 -4.06 -6.09
CA LYS A 94 7.35 -2.92 -6.43
C LYS A 94 6.83 -1.59 -5.91
N SER A 95 5.81 -1.61 -5.05
CA SER A 95 5.26 -0.39 -4.48
C SER A 95 6.29 0.35 -3.62
N GLU A 96 6.21 1.67 -3.64
CA GLU A 96 7.19 2.54 -3.01
C GLU A 96 6.51 3.53 -2.08
N TYR A 97 6.91 3.57 -0.81
CA TYR A 97 6.52 4.64 0.09
C TYR A 97 7.33 5.92 -0.23
N SER A 98 6.67 7.07 -0.17
CA SER A 98 7.28 8.35 -0.51
C SER A 98 6.62 9.52 0.20
N LEU A 99 7.41 10.57 0.44
CA LEU A 99 6.92 11.89 0.76
C LEU A 99 6.78 12.70 -0.53
N LEU A 100 5.58 13.23 -0.79
CA LEU A 100 5.17 13.81 -2.06
C LEU A 100 4.78 15.27 -1.87
N GLN A 101 5.43 16.16 -2.61
CA GLN A 101 5.03 17.56 -2.69
C GLN A 101 4.15 17.78 -3.93
N PHE A 102 2.93 18.26 -3.72
CA PHE A 102 1.99 18.55 -4.80
C PHE A 102 2.49 19.70 -5.69
N ILE A 103 2.51 19.46 -7.01
CA ILE A 103 2.90 20.47 -8.00
C ILE A 103 1.65 21.03 -8.70
N LYS A 104 0.81 20.16 -9.26
CA LYS A 104 -0.39 20.51 -10.03
C LYS A 104 -1.26 19.29 -10.33
N ALA A 105 -2.55 19.52 -10.53
CA ALA A 105 -3.48 18.56 -11.10
C ALA A 105 -3.86 18.95 -12.55
N LYS A 106 -4.15 17.96 -13.39
CA LYS A 106 -4.60 18.12 -14.79
C LYS A 106 -5.52 16.95 -15.17
N LYS A 107 -6.83 17.20 -15.30
CA LYS A 107 -7.83 16.15 -15.58
C LYS A 107 -7.65 14.98 -14.59
N GLU A 108 -7.40 13.77 -15.07
CA GLU A 108 -7.25 12.51 -14.31
C GLU A 108 -5.82 12.29 -13.75
N TRP A 109 -4.96 13.31 -13.83
CA TRP A 109 -3.56 13.21 -13.43
C TRP A 109 -3.18 14.22 -12.36
N VAL A 110 -2.42 13.76 -11.37
CA VAL A 110 -1.72 14.64 -10.42
C VAL A 110 -0.23 14.49 -10.60
N ILE A 111 0.48 15.61 -10.59
CA ILE A 111 1.94 15.65 -10.63
C ILE A 111 2.46 16.01 -9.26
N PHE A 112 3.31 15.14 -8.73
CA PHE A 112 4.03 15.35 -7.48
C PHE A 112 5.54 15.41 -7.70
N LYS A 113 6.24 16.03 -6.76
CA LYS A 113 7.69 15.84 -6.56
C LYS A 113 7.87 14.83 -5.42
N ASP A 114 8.41 13.66 -5.75
CA ASP A 114 8.92 12.71 -4.77
C ASP A 114 10.15 13.32 -4.11
N LEU A 115 10.04 13.61 -2.81
CA LEU A 115 11.09 14.26 -2.02
C LEU A 115 12.19 13.29 -1.61
N PHE A 116 11.89 12.00 -1.44
CA PHE A 116 12.88 10.97 -1.10
C PHE A 116 13.79 10.66 -2.28
N ARG A 117 13.23 10.49 -3.47
CA ARG A 117 13.96 10.15 -4.71
C ARG A 117 14.28 11.36 -5.58
N ARG A 118 13.82 12.55 -5.18
CA ARG A 118 14.06 13.84 -5.87
C ARG A 118 13.63 13.84 -7.35
N ARG A 119 12.53 13.14 -7.68
CA ARG A 119 11.99 13.02 -9.05
C ARG A 119 10.56 13.52 -9.14
N LYS A 120 10.08 13.82 -10.35
CA LYS A 120 8.65 14.06 -10.58
C LYS A 120 7.96 12.73 -10.83
N VAL A 121 6.76 12.57 -10.27
CA VAL A 121 5.91 11.40 -10.49
C VAL A 121 4.54 11.85 -10.97
N LYS A 122 3.96 11.08 -11.88
CA LYS A 122 2.61 11.28 -12.43
C LYS A 122 1.72 10.19 -11.82
N VAL A 123 0.68 10.60 -11.12
CA VAL A 123 -0.25 9.70 -10.45
C VAL A 123 -1.61 9.79 -11.13
N HIS A 124 -2.17 8.65 -11.54
CA HIS A 124 -3.54 8.56 -12.05
C HIS A 124 -4.52 8.60 -10.87
N PHE A 125 -5.61 9.37 -10.99
CA PHE A 125 -6.68 9.36 -10.00
C PHE A 125 -8.05 9.34 -10.69
N GLU A 126 -8.96 8.50 -10.18
CA GLU A 126 -10.28 8.30 -10.78
C GLU A 126 -11.37 9.13 -10.09
N GLU A 127 -11.27 9.39 -8.77
CA GLU A 127 -12.42 9.91 -7.99
C GLU A 127 -12.08 10.89 -6.84
N PHE A 128 -11.06 11.75 -6.98
CA PHE A 128 -10.75 12.73 -5.92
C PHE A 128 -10.77 14.18 -6.40
N VAL A 129 -11.50 15.05 -5.71
CA VAL A 129 -11.29 16.50 -5.84
C VAL A 129 -10.00 16.82 -5.10
N VAL A 130 -8.90 16.98 -5.83
CA VAL A 130 -7.63 17.38 -5.23
C VAL A 130 -7.76 18.82 -4.73
N THR A 131 -8.09 18.98 -3.45
CA THR A 131 -8.08 20.26 -2.71
C THR A 131 -6.67 20.63 -2.24
N MET A 132 -5.64 20.07 -2.85
CA MET A 132 -4.25 20.39 -2.48
C MET A 132 -3.81 21.68 -3.15
N GLU A 133 -3.18 22.54 -2.36
CA GLU A 133 -2.49 23.73 -2.85
C GLU A 133 -1.07 23.38 -3.26
N LYS A 134 -0.54 24.09 -4.27
CA LYS A 134 0.84 23.93 -4.73
C LYS A 134 1.80 24.06 -3.55
N GLY A 135 2.63 23.03 -3.34
CA GLY A 135 3.60 22.98 -2.25
C GLY A 135 3.12 22.20 -1.03
N ASN A 136 1.83 21.85 -0.91
CA ASN A 136 1.36 20.91 0.11
C ASN A 136 2.11 19.58 0.01
N ILE A 137 2.34 18.96 1.16
CA ILE A 137 3.08 17.72 1.29
C ILE A 137 2.16 16.67 1.88
N CYS A 138 2.21 15.47 1.33
CA CYS A 138 1.56 14.29 1.84
C CYS A 138 2.52 13.10 1.74
N ASP A 139 2.33 12.10 2.57
CA ASP A 139 2.95 10.80 2.41
C ASP A 139 1.97 9.83 1.76
N ALA A 140 2.50 8.96 0.89
CA ALA A 140 1.69 7.95 0.23
C ALA A 140 2.55 6.81 -0.28
N ARG A 141 1.91 5.66 -0.51
CA ARG A 141 2.52 4.57 -1.26
C ARG A 141 2.10 4.63 -2.72
N LEU A 142 3.09 4.49 -3.58
CA LEU A 142 2.98 4.53 -5.03
C LEU A 142 3.14 3.13 -5.61
N ILE A 143 2.13 2.64 -6.31
CA ILE A 143 2.19 1.41 -7.11
C ILE A 143 2.61 1.80 -8.53
N PRO A 144 3.71 1.26 -9.08
CA PRO A 144 4.13 1.54 -10.45
C PRO A 144 3.18 0.88 -11.46
N ASP A 145 2.65 1.69 -12.38
CA ASP A 145 1.75 1.26 -13.45
C ASP A 145 2.23 1.84 -14.79
N GLU A 146 3.06 1.06 -15.50
CA GLU A 146 3.67 1.45 -16.78
C GLU A 146 4.43 2.78 -16.73
N ASP A 147 3.86 3.87 -17.25
CA ASP A 147 4.45 5.22 -17.30
C ASP A 147 4.05 6.13 -16.13
N HIS A 148 3.20 5.64 -15.22
CA HIS A 148 2.62 6.40 -14.12
C HIS A 148 2.57 5.58 -12.83
N PHE A 149 1.99 6.18 -11.79
CA PHE A 149 1.77 5.55 -10.50
C PHE A 149 0.30 5.62 -10.10
N ARG A 150 -0.09 4.76 -9.16
CA ARG A 150 -1.38 4.79 -8.46
C ARG A 150 -1.14 4.79 -6.94
N PHE A 151 -2.04 5.39 -6.18
CA PHE A 151 -2.00 5.31 -4.72
C PHE A 151 -2.52 3.97 -4.21
N THR A 152 -2.04 3.53 -3.04
CA THR A 152 -2.73 2.53 -2.22
C THR A 152 -3.83 3.18 -1.36
N ARG A 153 -4.60 2.36 -0.63
CA ARG A 153 -5.70 2.80 0.26
C ARG A 153 -5.27 3.75 1.40
N GLY A 154 -3.98 3.87 1.69
CA GLY A 154 -3.48 4.71 2.78
C GLY A 154 -3.43 6.21 2.49
N PHE A 155 -3.80 6.64 1.28
CA PHE A 155 -3.81 8.04 0.84
C PHE A 155 -5.22 8.65 0.86
#